data_AF-A0A1F2Y2I8-F1
#
_entry.id   AF-A0A1F2Y2I8-F1
#
_cell.length_a   1.000
_cell.length_b   1.000
_cell.length_c   1.000
_cell.angle_alpha   90.00
_cell.angle_beta   90.00
_cell.angle_gamma   90.00
#
_symmetry.space_group_name_H-M   'P 1'
#
loop_
_entity.id
_entity.type
_entity.pdbx_description
1 polymer ?
#
loop_
_entity_poly.entity_id
_entity_poly.type
_entity_poly.pdbx_seq_one_letter_code
_entity_poly.pdbx_strand_id
1 'polypeptide(L)' 'MHAEIATEDGKKIALAADGVAIPEEGSPVFQLRENVTLTTNHPEYSWVNPIQVWARGTVDVSKGEIRVKGYAV' A
#
# COMPACT_ATOMS: atom_id res chain seq x y z
N MET A 1 0.84 -6.13 6.47
CA MET A 1 -0.44 -5.39 6.50
C MET A 1 -1.35 -5.93 5.40
N HIS A 2 -2.66 -6.03 5.65
CA HIS A 2 -3.64 -6.37 4.61
C HIS A 2 -4.68 -5.26 4.50
N ALA A 3 -5.08 -4.92 3.27
CA ALA A 3 -6.10 -3.93 2.98
C ALA A 3 -6.83 -4.27 1.67
N GLU A 4 -7.90 -3.53 1.37
CA GLU A 4 -8.57 -3.56 0.07
C GLU A 4 -8.55 -2.16 -0.55
N ILE A 5 -8.25 -2.07 -1.83
CA ILE A 5 -8.45 -0.87 -2.64
C ILE A 5 -9.82 -0.99 -3.29
N ALA A 6 -10.70 -0.02 -3.02
CA ALA A 6 -11.95 0.16 -3.76
C ALA A 6 -11.68 1.11 -4.93
N THR A 7 -11.92 0.64 -6.14
CA THR A 7 -11.81 1.45 -7.36
C THR A 7 -13.07 2.29 -7.57
N GLU A 8 -12.99 3.31 -8.42
CA GLU A 8 -14.13 4.20 -8.70
C GLU A 8 -15.35 3.46 -9.29
N ASP A 9 -15.12 2.37 -10.03
CA ASP A 9 -16.15 1.48 -10.58
C ASP A 9 -16.62 0.38 -9.59
N GLY A 10 -16.22 0.49 -8.31
CA GLY A 10 -16.68 -0.36 -7.23
C GLY A 10 -16.04 -1.75 -7.16
N LYS A 11 -14.98 -2.00 -7.95
CA LYS A 11 -14.22 -3.26 -7.91
C LYS A 11 -13.20 -3.23 -6.79
N LYS A 12 -12.79 -4.43 -6.38
CA LYS A 12 -11.85 -4.60 -5.27
C LYS A 12 -10.54 -5.20 -5.74
N ILE A 13 -9.45 -4.64 -5.20
CA ILE A 13 -8.11 -5.19 -5.33
C ILE A 13 -7.59 -5.43 -3.92
N ALA A 14 -7.28 -6.69 -3.61
CA ALA A 14 -6.65 -7.06 -2.36
C ALA A 14 -5.20 -6.54 -2.37
N LEU A 15 -4.79 -5.96 -1.25
CA LEU A 15 -3.44 -5.45 -1.03
C LEU A 15 -2.83 -6.20 0.16
N ALA A 16 -1.67 -6.80 -0.06
CA ALA A 16 -0.79 -7.29 0.99
C ALA A 16 0.51 -6.48 0.94
N ALA A 17 0.87 -5.85 2.04
CA ALA A 17 2.12 -5.10 2.18
C ALA A 17 3.00 -5.73 3.25
N ASP A 18 4.29 -5.83 2.97
CA ASP A 18 5.32 -6.27 3.90
C ASP A 18 6.53 -5.33 3.81
N GLY A 19 7.17 -5.03 4.93
CA GLY A 19 8.16 -3.97 4.97
C GLY A 19 8.57 -3.51 6.35
N VAL A 20 9.11 -2.30 6.40
CA VAL A 20 9.60 -1.68 7.64
C VAL A 20 9.00 -0.30 7.85
N ALA A 21 8.63 -0.05 9.11
CA ALA A 21 8.28 1.27 9.62
C ALA A 21 9.46 1.82 10.45
N ILE A 22 9.97 2.97 10.06
CA ILE A 22 11.14 3.62 10.67
C ILE A 22 10.62 4.84 11.44
N PRO A 23 10.74 4.90 12.78
CA PRO A 23 10.26 6.03 13.56
C PRO A 23 11.05 7.31 13.23
N GLU A 24 10.36 8.44 13.19
CA GLU A 24 10.98 9.76 13.23
C GLU A 24 11.13 10.21 14.69
N GLU A 25 12.34 10.58 15.10
CA GLU A 25 12.61 10.97 16.48
C GLU A 25 11.76 12.18 16.90
N GLY A 26 11.08 12.07 18.05
CA GLY A 26 10.21 13.13 18.57
C GLY A 26 8.92 13.36 17.80
N SER A 27 8.56 12.49 16.85
CA SER A 27 7.39 12.62 15.98
C SER A 27 6.46 11.41 16.08
N PRO A 28 5.12 11.58 15.95
CA PRO A 28 4.19 10.47 15.81
C PRO A 28 4.24 9.83 14.40
N VAL A 29 5.13 10.29 13.53
CA VAL A 29 5.24 9.83 12.14
C VAL A 29 6.29 8.74 12.01
N PHE A 30 5.98 7.69 11.25
CA PHE A 30 6.93 6.67 10.82
C PHE A 30 7.06 6.70 9.30
N GLN A 31 8.28 6.55 8.81
CA GLN A 31 8.60 6.36 7.41
C GLN A 31 8.41 4.89 7.01
N LEU A 32 7.67 4.63 5.94
CA LEU A 32 7.39 3.29 5.43
C LEU A 32 8.26 2.95 4.22
N ARG A 33 8.74 1.70 4.17
CA ARG A 33 9.39 1.07 3.01
C ARG A 33 8.80 -0.33 2.86
N GLU A 34 7.97 -0.52 1.84
CA GLU A 34 7.14 -1.71 1.67
C GLU A 34 7.36 -2.38 0.31
N ASN A 35 7.25 -3.70 0.30
CA ASN A 35 6.91 -4.53 -0.85
C ASN A 35 5.39 -4.75 -0.83
N VAL A 36 4.73 -4.54 -1.95
CA VAL A 36 3.29 -4.66 -2.06
C VAL A 36 2.94 -5.69 -3.14
N THR A 37 2.06 -6.62 -2.79
CA THR A 37 1.41 -7.54 -3.72
C THR A 37 -0.05 -7.11 -3.87
N LEU A 38 -0.48 -7.01 -5.12
CA LEU A 38 -1.87 -6.73 -5.48
C LEU A 38 -2.50 -7.98 -6.08
N THR A 39 -3.76 -8.25 -5.74
CA THR A 39 -4.49 -9.40 -6.27
C THR A 39 -5.94 -9.04 -6.53
N THR A 40 -6.44 -9.41 -7.69
CA THR A 40 -7.84 -9.22 -8.07
C THR A 40 -8.33 -10.36 -8.96
N ASN A 41 -9.64 -10.63 -8.89
CA ASN A 41 -10.35 -11.53 -9.79
C ASN A 41 -11.08 -10.78 -10.92
N HIS A 42 -10.94 -9.45 -11.01
CA HIS A 42 -11.57 -8.61 -12.03
C HIS A 42 -10.68 -8.52 -13.28
N PRO A 43 -11.10 -9.03 -14.45
CA PRO A 43 -10.28 -9.04 -15.67
C PRO A 43 -9.74 -7.68 -16.12
N GLU A 44 -10.52 -6.61 -15.91
CA GLU A 44 -10.14 -5.23 -16.23
C GLU A 44 -8.94 -4.72 -15.40
N TYR A 45 -8.71 -5.31 -14.23
CA TYR A 45 -7.61 -4.98 -13.33
C TYR A 45 -6.59 -6.12 -13.22
N SER A 46 -6.72 -7.22 -13.97
CA SER A 46 -5.83 -8.39 -13.84
C SER A 46 -4.37 -8.08 -14.15
N TRP A 47 -4.10 -6.96 -14.82
CA TRP A 47 -2.75 -6.45 -15.08
C TRP A 47 -1.96 -6.16 -13.81
N VAL A 48 -2.60 -5.97 -12.66
CA VAL A 48 -1.89 -5.76 -11.37
C VAL A 48 -1.36 -7.06 -10.77
N ASN A 49 -1.99 -8.20 -11.06
CA ASN A 49 -1.64 -9.50 -10.46
C ASN A 49 -0.18 -9.92 -10.68
N PRO A 50 0.43 -9.75 -11.88
CA PRO A 50 1.82 -10.14 -12.10
C PRO A 50 2.84 -9.06 -11.66
N ILE A 51 2.40 -7.90 -11.18
CA ILE A 51 3.29 -6.76 -10.94
C ILE A 51 3.86 -6.80 -9.52
N GLN A 52 5.18 -6.60 -9.42
CA GLN A 52 5.84 -6.29 -8.16
C GLN A 52 5.79 -4.78 -7.89
N VAL A 53 5.24 -4.39 -6.74
CA VAL A 53 5.12 -2.99 -6.35
C VAL A 53 6.04 -2.68 -5.18
N TRP A 54 6.85 -1.63 -5.32
CA TRP A 54 7.61 -1.02 -4.23
C TRP A 54 6.86 0.20 -3.73
N ALA A 55 6.62 0.33 -2.42
CA ALA A 55 5.94 1.48 -1.86
C ALA A 55 6.77 2.23 -0.83
N ARG A 56 6.76 3.57 -0.93
CA ARG A 56 7.32 4.48 0.07
C ARG A 56 6.21 5.36 0.61
N GLY A 57 6.21 5.61 1.91
CA GLY A 57 5.15 6.39 2.52
C GLY A 57 5.43 6.81 3.95
N THR A 58 4.37 7.28 4.61
CA THR A 58 4.35 7.66 6.01
C THR A 58 3.10 7.13 6.70
N VAL A 59 3.19 6.80 7.98
CA VAL A 59 2.04 6.65 8.87
C VAL A 59 2.14 7.69 9.99
N ASP A 60 1.07 8.44 10.20
CA ASP A 60 0.91 9.35 11.34
C ASP A 60 -0.05 8.71 12.33
N VAL A 61 0.49 8.13 13.41
CA VAL A 61 -0.32 7.36 14.37
C VAL A 61 -1.23 8.26 15.21
N SER A 62 -0.93 9.56 15.30
CA SER A 62 -1.78 10.52 16.01
C SER A 62 -3.07 10.82 15.25
N LYS A 63 -3.02 10.74 13.92
CA LYS A 63 -4.18 10.92 13.03
C LYS A 63 -4.83 9.61 12.60
N GLY A 64 -4.13 8.47 12.77
CA GLY A 64 -4.56 7.20 12.18
C GLY A 64 -4.50 7.20 10.65
N GLU A 65 -3.61 8.01 10.06
CA GLU A 65 -3.51 8.17 8.60
C GLU A 65 -2.27 7.47 8.05
N ILE A 66 -2.41 6.81 6.90
CA ILE A 66 -1.33 6.24 6.10
C ILE A 66 -1.33 6.90 4.72
N ARG A 67 -0.16 7.32 4.24
CA ARG A 67 0.04 7.84 2.88
C ARG A 67 1.18 7.10 2.22
N VAL A 68 0.91 6.39 1.13
CA VAL A 68 1.91 5.60 0.40
C VAL A 68 1.87 5.91 -1.10
N LYS A 69 3.02 5.82 -1.76
CA LYS A 69 3.16 5.84 -3.21
C LYS A 69 3.75 4.50 -3.65
N GLY A 70 3.01 3.76 -4.47
CA GLY A 70 3.46 2.52 -5.09
C GLY A 70 4.12 2.77 -6.45
N TYR A 71 5.19 2.02 -6.74
CA TYR A 71 5.97 2.08 -7.97
C TYR A 71 6.13 0.67 -8.53
N ALA A 72 5.91 0.54 -9.83
CA ALA A 72 6.08 -0.68 -10.61
C ALA A 72 6.85 -0.33 -11.89
N VAL A 73 7.61 -1.29 -12.43
CA VAL A 73 8.35 -1.18 -13.71
C VAL A 73 7.62 -1.96 -14.78
#